data_AF-A0A3C1C2Y9-F1
#
_entry.id   AF-A0A3C1C2Y9-F1
#
_cell.length_a   1.000
_cell.length_b   1.000
_cell.length_c   1.000
_cell.angle_alpha   90.00
_cell.angle_beta   90.00
_cell.angle_gamma   90.00
#
_symmetry.space_group_name_H-M   'P 1'
#
loop_
_entity.id
_entity.type
_entity.pdbx_description
1 polymer ?
#
loop_
_entity_poly.entity_id
_entity_poly.type
_entity_poly.pdbx_seq_one_letter_code
_entity_poly.pdbx_strand_id
1 'polypeptide(L)'
;MDSQVPARPLVRAPARGRKTGKKHGGARSATSRVFAALLCSVCAFTVPEAAAVGQPLVLEWGTLDTSRAEHRATFRLLKSSASAPVVQRPTLRGAAPWLVQFAGPVRSEWKTAVDNAGGRVRGGCVPENTCLVEATPRAIVRIGQIPEVAWIGEYLPAFKLSKSVRAGKGEQECRILLFDSGYKPRLVRELGEMNVVLSREEAWSEEPVFHARLSPEQIETIAAWAEVRRIESRQEPRPQDASMDEMDGAPANAEEPPNP
;
A
#
# COMPACT_ATOMS: atom_id res chain seq x y z
N MET A 1 -6.35 -56.17 -12.69
CA MET A 1 -5.79 -56.51 -11.37
C MET A 1 -5.83 -55.24 -10.52
N ASP A 2 -6.95 -55.15 -9.82
CA ASP A 2 -7.28 -54.46 -8.57
C ASP A 2 -6.60 -53.16 -8.17
N SER A 3 -7.40 -52.10 -8.24
CA SER A 3 -7.31 -50.88 -7.44
C SER A 3 -7.62 -51.18 -5.97
N GLN A 4 -6.80 -50.69 -5.03
CA GLN A 4 -7.17 -50.58 -3.63
C GLN A 4 -6.94 -49.15 -3.13
N VAL A 5 -8.06 -48.49 -2.85
CA VAL A 5 -8.17 -47.20 -2.15
C VAL A 5 -8.34 -47.50 -0.66
N PRO A 6 -7.47 -47.02 0.25
CA PRO A 6 -7.73 -47.15 1.67
C PRO A 6 -8.69 -46.06 2.19
N ALA A 7 -9.63 -46.53 3.00
CA ALA A 7 -10.75 -45.78 3.57
C ALA A 7 -10.32 -44.75 4.63
N ARG A 8 -11.05 -43.61 4.68
CA ARG A 8 -10.99 -42.60 5.73
C ARG A 8 -11.72 -43.06 7.00
N PRO A 9 -11.17 -42.85 8.21
CA PRO A 9 -11.92 -43.08 9.44
C PRO A 9 -12.85 -41.89 9.78
N LEU A 10 -14.12 -42.21 10.04
CA LEU A 10 -15.10 -41.35 10.71
C LEU A 10 -14.64 -41.08 12.15
N VAL A 11 -14.48 -39.82 12.53
CA VAL A 11 -14.35 -39.42 13.94
C VAL A 11 -15.67 -38.83 14.43
N ARG A 12 -16.23 -39.52 15.43
CA ARG A 12 -17.45 -39.22 16.18
C ARG A 12 -17.35 -37.91 16.96
N ALA A 13 -18.45 -37.15 16.97
CA ALA A 13 -18.72 -36.10 17.94
C ALA A 13 -19.34 -36.68 19.23
N PRO A 14 -18.97 -36.14 20.40
CA PRO A 14 -19.87 -36.02 21.56
C PRO A 14 -20.12 -34.53 21.86
N ALA A 15 -21.04 -34.08 22.70
CA ALA A 15 -22.31 -34.53 23.25
C ALA A 15 -22.82 -33.29 24.02
N ARG A 16 -24.14 -33.05 24.01
CA ARG A 16 -24.80 -31.93 24.69
C ARG A 16 -24.59 -31.99 26.20
N GLY A 17 -24.15 -30.88 26.79
CA GLY A 17 -24.20 -30.60 28.22
C GLY A 17 -25.32 -29.60 28.55
N ARG A 18 -26.30 -30.05 29.33
CA ARG A 18 -27.44 -29.31 29.89
C ARG A 18 -27.20 -29.13 31.39
N LYS A 19 -27.43 -27.93 31.96
CA LYS A 19 -28.01 -27.64 33.31
C LYS A 19 -27.73 -26.19 33.74
N THR A 20 -28.75 -25.32 33.82
CA THR A 20 -29.65 -24.99 34.96
C THR A 20 -29.11 -23.95 35.95
N GLY A 21 -29.87 -22.85 36.08
CA GLY A 21 -30.20 -22.22 37.37
C GLY A 21 -29.34 -21.02 37.80
N LYS A 22 -29.95 -19.84 37.99
CA LYS A 22 -30.57 -19.42 39.26
C LYS A 22 -30.91 -17.92 39.21
N LYS A 23 -32.18 -17.59 39.50
CA LYS A 23 -32.69 -16.23 39.74
C LYS A 23 -32.44 -15.81 41.20
N HIS A 24 -32.08 -14.56 41.43
CA HIS A 24 -32.47 -13.67 42.54
C HIS A 24 -32.26 -12.22 41.99
N GLY A 25 -33.12 -11.22 42.11
CA GLY A 25 -34.19 -10.94 43.06
C GLY A 25 -33.75 -9.81 44.00
N GLY A 26 -34.35 -8.62 43.89
CA GLY A 26 -34.20 -7.49 44.84
C GLY A 26 -33.75 -6.19 44.15
N ALA A 27 -34.60 -5.22 43.77
CA ALA A 27 -35.54 -4.38 44.52
C ALA A 27 -34.92 -3.10 45.11
N ARG A 28 -35.23 -1.99 44.42
CA ARG A 28 -35.75 -0.69 44.88
C ARG A 28 -34.93 0.24 45.82
N SER A 29 -35.07 1.52 45.44
CA SER A 29 -35.20 2.72 46.30
C SER A 29 -33.88 3.38 46.72
N ALA A 30 -33.74 4.69 46.86
CA ALA A 30 -34.37 5.90 46.35
C ALA A 30 -33.50 7.06 46.89
N THR A 31 -33.56 8.21 46.21
CA THR A 31 -33.33 9.57 46.74
C THR A 31 -32.04 9.88 47.51
N SER A 32 -31.20 10.75 46.92
CA SER A 32 -30.88 12.02 47.58
C SER A 32 -30.42 13.08 46.58
N ARG A 33 -31.09 14.23 46.60
CA ARG A 33 -30.71 15.47 45.92
C ARG A 33 -29.78 16.24 46.85
N VAL A 34 -28.60 16.68 46.40
CA VAL A 34 -28.03 17.98 46.81
C VAL A 34 -27.17 18.55 45.67
N PHE A 35 -27.48 19.81 45.38
CA PHE A 35 -26.78 20.83 44.61
C PHE A 35 -25.25 20.77 44.60
N ALA A 36 -24.65 20.97 43.42
CA ALA A 36 -23.55 21.91 43.25
C ALA A 36 -23.45 22.31 41.77
N ALA A 37 -23.76 23.57 41.50
CA ALA A 37 -23.52 24.22 40.23
C ALA A 37 -22.00 24.24 39.97
N LEU A 38 -21.55 23.44 39.01
CA LEU A 38 -20.20 23.56 38.47
C LEU A 38 -20.31 24.26 37.11
N LEU A 39 -19.62 25.38 37.01
CA LEU A 39 -19.46 26.21 35.84
C LEU A 39 -19.35 25.37 34.56
N CYS A 40 -20.37 25.45 33.72
CA CYS A 40 -20.31 25.02 32.34
C CYS A 40 -19.43 26.02 31.60
N SER A 41 -18.11 25.88 31.77
CA SER A 41 -17.13 26.51 30.89
C SER A 41 -17.31 25.86 29.54
N VAL A 42 -18.08 26.53 28.68
CA VAL A 42 -18.20 26.22 27.26
C VAL A 42 -16.82 26.49 26.66
N CYS A 43 -15.92 25.52 26.79
CA CYS A 43 -14.78 25.44 25.90
C CYS A 43 -15.37 25.17 24.52
N ALA A 44 -15.49 26.23 23.73
CA ALA A 44 -15.66 26.12 22.30
C ALA A 44 -14.44 25.36 21.77
N PHE A 45 -14.55 24.03 21.72
CA PHE A 45 -13.75 23.22 20.83
C PHE A 45 -14.17 23.65 19.42
N THR A 46 -13.48 24.66 18.91
CA THR A 46 -13.36 24.81 17.48
C THR A 46 -12.62 23.55 17.02
N VAL A 47 -13.36 22.63 16.40
CA VAL A 47 -12.78 21.58 15.56
C VAL A 47 -12.81 22.14 14.14
N PRO A 48 -11.78 22.87 13.68
CA PRO A 48 -11.68 23.14 12.26
C PRO A 48 -10.86 21.99 11.68
N GLU A 49 -11.50 20.86 11.40
CA GLU A 49 -10.95 19.96 10.40
C GLU A 49 -12.10 19.28 9.70
N ALA A 50 -12.71 20.04 8.79
CA ALA A 50 -13.45 19.46 7.69
C ALA A 50 -12.50 18.46 7.03
N ALA A 51 -12.75 17.20 7.34
CA ALA A 51 -11.99 16.05 6.93
C ALA A 51 -11.65 16.14 5.44
N ALA A 52 -10.42 15.80 5.08
CA ALA A 52 -9.95 15.67 3.70
C ALA A 52 -10.61 14.46 2.98
N VAL A 53 -11.88 14.19 3.27
CA VAL A 53 -12.70 13.23 2.58
C VAL A 53 -12.99 13.81 1.20
N GLY A 54 -12.24 13.31 0.22
CA GLY A 54 -12.50 13.56 -1.19
C GLY A 54 -11.48 14.42 -1.92
N GLN A 55 -10.29 14.64 -1.36
CA GLN A 55 -9.16 15.02 -2.20
C GLN A 55 -8.73 13.82 -3.05
N PRO A 56 -8.59 13.97 -4.38
CA PRO A 56 -8.25 12.87 -5.24
C PRO A 56 -6.76 12.52 -5.04
N LEU A 57 -6.47 11.23 -4.89
CA LEU A 57 -5.12 10.75 -4.68
C LEU A 57 -4.27 10.98 -5.93
N VAL A 58 -3.16 11.71 -5.79
CA VAL A 58 -2.26 11.98 -6.90
C VAL A 58 -1.14 10.93 -6.90
N LEU A 59 -1.24 9.97 -7.82
CA LEU A 59 -0.20 9.00 -8.10
C LEU A 59 0.61 9.46 -9.32
N GLU A 60 1.84 8.97 -9.46
CA GLU A 60 2.59 9.20 -10.70
C GLU A 60 1.85 8.63 -11.92
N TRP A 61 1.05 7.57 -11.70
CA TRP A 61 0.22 6.99 -12.73
C TRP A 61 -0.86 7.95 -13.25
N GLY A 62 -1.44 8.75 -12.35
CA GLY A 62 -2.56 9.63 -12.60
C GLY A 62 -3.30 9.96 -11.31
N THR A 63 -4.42 10.66 -11.46
CA THR A 63 -5.28 11.07 -10.35
C THR A 63 -6.38 10.04 -10.11
N LEU A 64 -6.52 9.57 -8.86
CA LEU A 64 -7.55 8.63 -8.42
C LEU A 64 -8.52 9.34 -7.47
N ASP A 65 -9.69 9.71 -7.97
CA ASP A 65 -10.72 10.36 -7.15
C ASP A 65 -11.53 9.33 -6.33
N THR A 66 -11.07 9.09 -5.10
CA THR A 66 -11.68 8.14 -4.15
C THR A 66 -13.08 8.55 -3.68
N SER A 67 -13.50 9.80 -3.94
CA SER A 67 -14.83 10.30 -3.61
C SER A 67 -15.91 9.87 -4.61
N ARG A 68 -15.52 9.37 -5.80
CA ARG A 68 -16.48 8.94 -6.82
C ARG A 68 -17.38 7.82 -6.30
N ALA A 69 -18.63 7.82 -6.77
CA ALA A 69 -19.65 6.88 -6.30
C ALA A 69 -19.22 5.41 -6.46
N GLU A 70 -18.49 5.10 -7.54
CA GLU A 70 -17.93 3.78 -7.82
C GLU A 70 -16.93 3.33 -6.76
N HIS A 71 -15.95 4.17 -6.42
CA HIS A 71 -14.94 3.85 -5.42
C HIS A 71 -15.55 3.75 -4.01
N ARG A 72 -16.54 4.60 -3.69
CA ARG A 72 -17.30 4.50 -2.45
C ARG A 72 -18.18 3.25 -2.38
N ALA A 73 -18.77 2.81 -3.50
CA ALA A 73 -19.52 1.56 -3.55
C ALA A 73 -18.61 0.35 -3.31
N THR A 74 -17.46 0.29 -4.00
CA THR A 74 -16.46 -0.77 -3.81
C THR A 74 -15.96 -0.83 -2.38
N PHE A 75 -15.67 0.32 -1.75
CA PHE A 75 -15.22 0.33 -0.35
C PHE A 75 -16.32 -0.13 0.63
N ARG A 76 -17.59 0.27 0.41
CA ARG A 76 -18.73 -0.27 1.19
C ARG A 76 -18.84 -1.78 1.06
N LEU A 77 -18.69 -2.32 -0.15
CA LEU A 77 -18.70 -3.77 -0.38
C LEU A 77 -17.54 -4.46 0.36
N LEU A 78 -16.33 -3.91 0.28
CA LEU A 78 -15.16 -4.41 1.01
C LEU A 78 -15.44 -4.49 2.52
N LYS A 79 -16.02 -3.44 3.12
CA LYS A 79 -16.35 -3.43 4.56
C LYS A 79 -17.37 -4.51 4.96
N SER A 80 -18.26 -4.90 4.06
CA SER A 80 -19.26 -5.95 4.31
C SER A 80 -18.80 -7.37 3.93
N SER A 81 -17.62 -7.51 3.31
CA SER A 81 -17.13 -8.79 2.80
C SER A 81 -16.37 -9.58 3.88
N ALA A 82 -16.37 -10.91 3.77
CA ALA A 82 -15.53 -11.75 4.65
C ALA A 82 -14.03 -11.67 4.31
N SER A 83 -13.72 -11.30 3.06
CA SER A 83 -12.38 -11.16 2.50
C SER A 83 -12.44 -10.21 1.32
N ALA A 84 -11.44 -9.36 1.16
CA ALA A 84 -11.32 -8.53 -0.03
C ALA A 84 -10.92 -9.36 -1.26
N PRO A 85 -11.41 -9.02 -2.46
CA PRO A 85 -10.85 -9.56 -3.70
C PRO A 85 -9.42 -9.04 -3.89
N VAL A 86 -8.53 -9.87 -4.41
CA VAL A 86 -7.16 -9.49 -4.77
C VAL A 86 -6.93 -9.87 -6.23
N VAL A 87 -6.49 -8.88 -7.01
CA VAL A 87 -6.18 -9.06 -8.44
C VAL A 87 -4.74 -9.51 -8.63
N GLN A 88 -3.83 -9.02 -7.78
CA GLN A 88 -2.40 -9.30 -7.89
C GLN A 88 -2.02 -10.71 -7.42
N ARG A 89 -0.84 -11.17 -7.84
CA ARG A 89 -0.25 -12.37 -7.29
C ARG A 89 0.20 -12.08 -5.85
N PRO A 90 -0.40 -12.69 -4.82
CA PRO A 90 -0.08 -12.39 -3.43
C PRO A 90 1.32 -12.86 -3.05
N THR A 91 1.86 -12.27 -1.99
CA THR A 91 3.17 -12.68 -1.43
C THR A 91 3.09 -14.07 -0.81
N LEU A 92 4.24 -14.66 -0.45
CA LEU A 92 4.27 -15.91 0.32
C LEU A 92 3.45 -15.87 1.62
N ARG A 93 3.26 -14.67 2.17
CA ARG A 93 2.46 -14.43 3.39
C ARG A 93 0.96 -14.29 3.10
N GLY A 94 0.54 -14.46 1.85
CA GLY A 94 -0.84 -14.23 1.40
C GLY A 94 -1.25 -12.75 1.45
N ALA A 95 -0.29 -11.83 1.42
CA ALA A 95 -0.53 -10.40 1.47
C ALA A 95 -0.46 -9.75 0.09
N ALA A 96 -1.14 -8.62 -0.06
CA ALA A 96 -1.06 -7.73 -1.21
C ALA A 96 -0.82 -6.29 -0.74
N PRO A 97 -0.31 -5.39 -1.60
CA PRO A 97 -0.19 -3.98 -1.28
C PRO A 97 -1.53 -3.24 -1.50
N TRP A 98 -1.85 -2.35 -0.58
CA TRP A 98 -3.10 -1.57 -0.53
C TRP A 98 -2.81 -0.10 -0.28
N LEU A 99 -3.62 0.76 -0.89
CA LEU A 99 -3.70 2.18 -0.56
C LEU A 99 -4.77 2.35 0.50
N VAL A 100 -4.40 2.86 1.67
CA VAL A 100 -5.31 3.16 2.78
C VAL A 100 -5.33 4.66 2.98
N GLN A 101 -6.43 5.30 2.59
CA GLN A 101 -6.65 6.73 2.75
C GLN A 101 -7.37 7.00 4.07
N PHE A 102 -6.80 7.87 4.89
CA PHE A 102 -7.39 8.32 6.14
C PHE A 102 -8.21 9.60 5.96
N ALA A 103 -9.16 9.83 6.85
CA ALA A 103 -10.05 10.99 6.81
C ALA A 103 -9.34 12.33 7.09
N GLY A 104 -8.11 12.31 7.62
CA GLY A 104 -7.33 13.50 7.94
C GLY A 104 -5.83 13.21 7.98
N PRO A 105 -4.99 14.15 8.46
CA PRO A 105 -3.55 13.97 8.58
C PRO A 105 -3.20 12.69 9.33
N VAL A 106 -2.37 11.85 8.71
CA VAL A 106 -2.07 10.50 9.26
C VAL A 106 -1.30 10.60 10.57
N ARG A 107 -1.92 10.11 11.64
CA ARG A 107 -1.33 10.08 12.99
C ARG A 107 -0.66 8.74 13.29
N SER A 108 0.25 8.74 14.27
CA SER A 108 0.97 7.51 14.66
C SER A 108 0.01 6.46 15.22
N GLU A 109 -0.99 6.87 16.00
CA GLU A 109 -2.02 5.98 16.55
C GLU A 109 -2.83 5.26 15.46
N TRP A 110 -3.05 5.89 14.30
CA TRP A 110 -3.77 5.26 13.19
C TRP A 110 -2.91 4.22 12.48
N LYS A 111 -1.61 4.45 12.34
CA LYS A 111 -0.65 3.45 11.84
C LYS A 111 -0.59 2.24 12.77
N THR A 112 -0.53 2.49 14.08
CA THR A 112 -0.61 1.42 15.10
C THR A 112 -1.93 0.65 15.01
N ALA A 113 -3.06 1.32 14.76
CA ALA A 113 -4.34 0.65 14.56
C ALA A 113 -4.34 -0.25 13.31
N VAL A 114 -3.71 0.19 12.21
CA VAL A 114 -3.51 -0.64 11.01
C VAL A 114 -2.65 -1.87 11.31
N ASP A 115 -1.55 -1.70 12.04
CA ASP A 115 -0.66 -2.80 12.41
C ASP A 115 -1.38 -3.80 13.33
N ASN A 116 -2.13 -3.32 14.32
CA ASN A 116 -2.95 -4.14 15.22
C ASN A 116 -4.06 -4.90 14.47
N ALA A 117 -4.58 -4.33 13.38
CA ALA A 117 -5.54 -5.01 12.51
C ALA A 117 -4.89 -6.09 11.61
N GLY A 118 -3.55 -6.20 11.62
CA GLY A 118 -2.76 -7.17 10.87
C GLY A 118 -2.28 -6.66 9.51
N GLY A 119 -2.28 -5.34 9.29
CA GLY A 119 -1.55 -4.70 8.20
C GLY A 119 -0.09 -4.46 8.58
N ARG A 120 0.70 -3.99 7.61
CA ARG A 120 2.00 -3.36 7.85
C ARG A 120 2.09 -2.12 6.99
N VAL A 121 2.23 -0.96 7.61
CA VAL A 121 2.48 0.27 6.86
C VAL A 121 3.89 0.19 6.26
N ARG A 122 4.00 0.39 4.94
CA ARG A 122 5.27 0.29 4.21
C ARG A 122 5.74 1.66 3.73
N GLY A 123 6.93 2.05 4.20
CA GLY A 123 7.53 3.34 3.87
C GLY A 123 6.78 4.54 4.47
N GLY A 124 6.89 5.68 3.80
CA GLY A 124 6.14 6.88 4.13
C GLY A 124 4.70 6.83 3.62
N CYS A 125 3.87 7.76 4.09
CA CYS A 125 2.56 7.98 3.50
C CYS A 125 2.74 8.80 2.21
N VAL A 126 1.97 8.46 1.19
CA VAL A 126 1.85 9.24 -0.04
C VAL A 126 0.93 10.44 0.22
N PRO A 127 0.82 11.39 -0.72
CA PRO A 127 -0.07 12.55 -0.57
C PRO A 127 -1.54 12.17 -0.29
N GLU A 128 -2.34 13.17 0.09
CA GLU A 128 -3.77 13.02 0.41
C GLU A 128 -4.07 11.99 1.52
N ASN A 129 -3.26 12.02 2.59
CA ASN A 129 -3.46 11.22 3.80
C ASN A 129 -3.50 9.71 3.54
N THR A 130 -2.75 9.23 2.56
CA THR A 130 -2.81 7.83 2.14
C THR A 130 -1.51 7.13 2.48
N CYS A 131 -1.58 5.93 3.05
CA CYS A 131 -0.40 5.12 3.28
C CYS A 131 -0.47 3.82 2.48
N LEU A 132 0.70 3.36 2.05
CA LEU A 132 0.85 2.08 1.38
C LEU A 132 0.97 1.00 2.47
N VAL A 133 0.12 -0.03 2.39
CA VAL A 133 -0.02 -1.06 3.43
C VAL A 133 0.08 -2.44 2.80
N GLU A 134 0.96 -3.30 3.29
CA GLU A 134 0.90 -4.73 2.97
C GLU A 134 -0.04 -5.43 3.95
N ALA A 135 -1.08 -6.09 3.43
CA ALA A 135 -2.07 -6.78 4.26
C ALA A 135 -2.67 -7.99 3.53
N THR A 136 -3.09 -9.00 4.30
CA THR A 136 -3.90 -10.10 3.77
C THR A 136 -5.33 -9.63 3.44
N PRO A 137 -6.04 -10.34 2.54
CA PRO A 137 -7.45 -10.04 2.21
C PRO A 137 -8.41 -9.96 3.40
N ARG A 138 -8.14 -10.68 4.49
CA ARG A 138 -8.94 -10.62 5.73
C ARG A 138 -8.53 -9.45 6.63
N ALA A 139 -7.22 -9.14 6.68
CA ALA A 139 -6.72 -8.01 7.45
C ALA A 139 -7.22 -6.69 6.87
N ILE A 140 -7.29 -6.55 5.55
CA ILE A 140 -7.76 -5.31 4.93
C ILE A 140 -9.24 -5.01 5.23
N VAL A 141 -10.08 -6.05 5.36
CA VAL A 141 -11.47 -5.88 5.82
C VAL A 141 -11.51 -5.31 7.23
N ARG A 142 -10.65 -5.80 8.14
CA ARG A 142 -10.54 -5.26 9.51
C ARG A 142 -10.02 -3.83 9.52
N ILE A 143 -9.01 -3.52 8.71
CA ILE A 143 -8.49 -2.15 8.53
C ILE A 143 -9.62 -1.22 8.06
N GLY A 144 -10.49 -1.67 7.15
CA GLY A 144 -11.65 -0.90 6.70
C GLY A 144 -12.69 -0.60 7.78
N GLN A 145 -12.63 -1.27 8.94
CA GLN A 145 -13.49 -0.96 10.09
C GLN A 145 -12.90 0.11 11.03
N ILE A 146 -11.65 0.51 10.84
CA ILE A 146 -11.05 1.62 11.60
C ILE A 146 -11.82 2.91 11.26
N PRO A 147 -12.38 3.64 12.25
CA PRO A 147 -13.21 4.81 12.00
C PRO A 147 -12.54 5.89 11.14
N GLU A 148 -11.22 6.04 11.29
CA GLU A 148 -10.44 7.07 10.62
C GLU A 148 -10.06 6.70 9.17
N VAL A 149 -10.36 5.48 8.72
CA VAL A 149 -10.14 5.06 7.33
C VAL A 149 -11.30 5.53 6.45
N ALA A 150 -10.99 6.44 5.53
CA ALA A 150 -11.95 7.01 4.59
C ALA A 150 -12.15 6.13 3.34
N TRP A 151 -11.09 5.48 2.86
CA TRP A 151 -11.12 4.63 1.68
C TRP A 151 -9.98 3.61 1.66
N ILE A 152 -10.23 2.47 1.01
CA ILE A 152 -9.21 1.46 0.71
C ILE A 152 -9.37 0.97 -0.73
N GLY A 153 -8.25 0.83 -1.43
CA GLY A 153 -8.15 0.11 -2.70
C GLY A 153 -6.83 -0.62 -2.85
N GLU A 154 -6.82 -1.66 -3.68
CA GLU A 154 -5.59 -2.39 -3.98
C GLU A 154 -4.61 -1.47 -4.72
N TYR A 155 -3.32 -1.55 -4.38
CA TYR A 155 -2.28 -0.83 -5.11
C TYR A 155 -1.93 -1.63 -6.37
N LEU A 156 -2.63 -1.33 -7.45
CA LEU A 156 -2.66 -2.11 -8.68
C LEU A 156 -1.32 -2.08 -9.45
N PRO A 157 -1.08 -3.07 -10.33
CA PRO A 157 0.16 -3.16 -11.12
C PRO A 157 0.48 -1.89 -11.92
N ALA A 158 -0.54 -1.28 -12.53
CA ALA A 158 -0.37 -0.05 -13.31
C ALA A 158 0.17 1.13 -12.47
N PHE A 159 -0.11 1.16 -11.16
CA PHE A 159 0.35 2.22 -10.26
C PHE A 159 1.83 2.09 -9.89
N LYS A 160 2.41 0.91 -10.08
CA LYS A 160 3.81 0.62 -9.79
C LYS A 160 4.75 1.10 -10.87
N LEU A 161 4.24 1.46 -12.05
CA LEU A 161 5.08 1.81 -13.19
C LEU A 161 5.33 3.32 -13.23
N SER A 162 6.60 3.70 -13.29
CA SER A 162 6.97 5.10 -13.54
C SER A 162 6.51 5.59 -14.92
N LYS A 163 6.45 6.91 -15.12
CA LYS A 163 6.10 7.52 -16.41
C LYS A 163 7.02 7.04 -17.54
N SER A 164 8.33 6.98 -17.29
CA SER A 164 9.30 6.55 -18.29
C SER A 164 9.13 5.08 -18.66
N VAL A 165 8.91 4.21 -17.67
CA VAL A 165 8.67 2.76 -17.93
C VAL A 165 7.41 2.54 -18.76
N ARG A 166 6.33 3.28 -18.48
CA ARG A 166 5.08 3.20 -19.25
C ARG A 166 5.19 3.74 -20.67
N ALA A 167 6.02 4.75 -20.88
CA ALA A 167 6.22 5.36 -22.21
C ALA A 167 7.20 4.57 -23.08
N GLY A 168 8.08 3.77 -22.47
CA GLY A 168 9.08 2.96 -23.16
C GLY A 168 8.45 1.92 -24.09
N LYS A 169 9.05 1.78 -25.28
CA LYS A 169 8.66 0.78 -26.27
C LYS A 169 9.82 -0.20 -26.42
N GLY A 170 9.61 -1.47 -26.06
CA GLY A 170 10.64 -2.51 -26.10
C GLY A 170 11.36 -2.73 -24.77
N GLU A 171 12.56 -3.28 -24.85
CA GLU A 171 13.36 -3.61 -23.67
C GLU A 171 13.88 -2.35 -22.96
N GLN A 172 13.87 -2.39 -21.63
CA GLN A 172 14.24 -1.25 -20.80
C GLN A 172 15.13 -1.70 -19.63
N GLU A 173 16.18 -0.93 -19.37
CA GLU A 173 16.93 -1.03 -18.11
C GLU A 173 16.05 -0.49 -16.97
N CYS A 174 15.68 -1.37 -16.04
CA CYS A 174 14.72 -1.10 -14.98
C CYS A 174 15.34 -1.29 -13.60
N ARG A 175 14.87 -0.48 -12.65
CA ARG A 175 15.00 -0.68 -11.20
C ARG A 175 13.69 -1.26 -10.71
N ILE A 176 13.73 -2.47 -10.14
CA ILE A 176 12.57 -3.15 -9.54
C ILE A 176 12.69 -2.98 -8.04
N LEU A 177 11.91 -2.05 -7.48
CA LEU A 177 11.91 -1.77 -6.05
C LEU A 177 10.94 -2.72 -5.35
N LEU A 178 11.43 -3.44 -4.34
CA LEU A 178 10.65 -4.34 -3.49
C LEU A 178 10.21 -3.63 -2.21
N PHE A 179 9.21 -4.21 -1.55
CA PHE A 179 8.82 -3.76 -0.21
C PHE A 179 9.81 -4.17 0.88
N ASP A 180 10.53 -5.27 0.68
CA ASP A 180 11.32 -5.94 1.70
C ASP A 180 12.42 -6.78 1.03
N SER A 181 13.66 -6.71 1.51
CA SER A 181 14.77 -7.48 0.95
C SER A 181 14.63 -8.97 1.23
N GLY A 182 13.84 -9.36 2.24
CA GLY A 182 13.51 -10.77 2.52
C GLY A 182 12.77 -11.48 1.39
N TYR A 183 12.23 -10.75 0.40
CA TYR A 183 11.64 -11.36 -0.79
C TYR A 183 12.67 -11.76 -1.85
N LYS A 184 13.91 -11.23 -1.80
CA LYS A 184 14.90 -11.41 -2.88
C LYS A 184 15.26 -12.86 -3.18
N PRO A 185 15.55 -13.75 -2.21
CA PRO A 185 15.99 -15.12 -2.54
C PRO A 185 14.99 -15.88 -3.40
N ARG A 186 13.69 -15.69 -3.16
CA ARG A 186 12.63 -16.28 -3.97
C ARG A 186 12.56 -15.62 -5.35
N LEU A 187 12.54 -14.29 -5.39
CA LEU A 187 12.35 -13.54 -6.64
C LEU A 187 13.53 -13.69 -7.60
N VAL A 188 14.76 -13.89 -7.12
CA VAL A 188 15.91 -14.21 -7.98
C VAL A 188 15.64 -15.47 -8.81
N ARG A 189 15.08 -16.52 -8.19
CA ARG A 189 14.73 -17.75 -8.91
C ARG A 189 13.64 -17.51 -9.96
N GLU A 190 12.58 -16.81 -9.58
CA GLU A 190 11.46 -16.53 -10.48
C GLU A 190 11.86 -15.62 -11.65
N LEU A 191 12.72 -14.63 -11.40
CA LEU A 191 13.30 -13.79 -12.44
C LEU A 191 14.18 -14.62 -13.40
N GLY A 192 14.97 -15.56 -12.87
CA GLY A 192 15.75 -16.49 -13.68
C GLY A 192 14.89 -17.41 -14.54
N GLU A 193 13.76 -17.91 -14.02
CA GLU A 193 12.77 -18.70 -14.78
C GLU A 193 12.13 -17.89 -15.92
N MET A 194 12.09 -16.55 -15.78
CA MET A 194 11.65 -15.61 -16.83
C MET A 194 12.78 -15.17 -17.78
N ASN A 195 13.96 -15.79 -17.70
CA ASN A 195 15.18 -15.41 -18.42
C ASN A 195 15.62 -13.96 -18.18
N VAL A 196 15.29 -13.40 -17.00
CA VAL A 196 15.83 -12.11 -16.57
C VAL A 196 17.22 -12.33 -16.00
N VAL A 197 18.23 -11.72 -16.62
CA VAL A 197 19.62 -11.79 -16.17
C VAL A 197 19.85 -10.77 -15.06
N LEU A 198 20.28 -11.26 -13.90
CA LEU A 198 20.72 -10.43 -12.77
C LEU A 198 22.22 -10.61 -12.55
N SER A 199 22.92 -9.55 -12.15
CA SER A 199 24.29 -9.71 -11.68
C SER A 199 24.32 -10.47 -10.36
N ARG A 200 25.47 -11.09 -10.06
CA ARG A 200 25.65 -11.80 -8.79
C ARG A 200 25.50 -10.83 -7.61
N GLU A 201 26.09 -9.65 -7.73
CA GLU A 201 26.04 -8.61 -6.71
C GLU A 201 24.59 -8.19 -6.42
N GLU A 202 23.79 -8.03 -7.47
CA GLU A 202 22.38 -7.65 -7.35
C GLU A 202 21.56 -8.74 -6.65
N ALA A 203 21.79 -10.01 -7.01
CA ALA A 203 21.07 -11.15 -6.46
C ALA A 203 21.27 -11.31 -4.94
N TRP A 204 22.47 -10.96 -4.44
CA TRP A 204 22.87 -11.13 -3.04
C TRP A 204 22.95 -9.82 -2.25
N SER A 205 22.61 -8.69 -2.86
CA SER A 205 22.55 -7.40 -2.17
C SER A 205 21.40 -7.35 -1.17
N GLU A 206 21.68 -6.79 0.01
CA GLU A 206 20.68 -6.51 1.06
C GLU A 206 19.71 -5.38 0.68
N GLU A 207 20.02 -4.61 -0.37
CA GLU A 207 19.11 -3.58 -0.85
C GLU A 207 17.85 -4.23 -1.45
N PRO A 208 16.64 -3.74 -1.12
CA PRO A 208 15.38 -4.27 -1.65
C PRO A 208 15.13 -3.77 -3.09
N VAL A 209 16.12 -3.89 -3.95
CA VAL A 209 16.08 -3.51 -5.36
C VAL A 209 16.68 -4.61 -6.22
N PHE A 210 16.20 -4.71 -7.46
CA PHE A 210 16.88 -5.39 -8.56
C PHE A 210 17.15 -4.38 -9.69
N HIS A 211 18.30 -4.50 -10.33
CA HIS A 211 18.60 -3.85 -11.61
C HIS A 211 18.57 -4.90 -12.71
N ALA A 212 17.72 -4.71 -13.71
CA ALA A 212 17.54 -5.69 -14.77
C ALA A 212 17.05 -5.03 -16.06
N ARG A 213 17.45 -5.62 -17.18
CA ARG A 213 16.85 -5.33 -18.48
C ARG A 213 15.59 -6.17 -18.65
N LEU A 214 14.46 -5.51 -18.90
CA LEU A 214 13.14 -6.15 -18.97
C LEU A 214 12.43 -5.85 -20.29
N SER A 215 11.80 -6.86 -20.87
CA SER A 215 10.83 -6.69 -21.96
C SER A 215 9.49 -6.14 -21.45
N PRO A 216 8.61 -5.62 -22.32
CA PRO A 216 7.28 -5.15 -21.91
C PRO A 216 6.44 -6.23 -21.19
N GLU A 217 6.46 -7.47 -21.66
CA GLU A 217 5.73 -8.58 -21.05
C GLU A 217 6.29 -8.94 -19.66
N GLN A 218 7.61 -8.90 -19.50
CA GLN A 218 8.25 -9.09 -18.20
C GLN A 218 7.88 -7.97 -17.22
N ILE A 219 7.82 -6.71 -17.68
CA ILE A 219 7.39 -5.56 -16.86
C ILE A 219 5.96 -5.76 -16.35
N GLU A 220 5.01 -6.13 -17.23
CA GLU A 220 3.62 -6.38 -16.85
C GLU A 220 3.51 -7.52 -15.84
N THR A 221 4.22 -8.62 -16.09
CA THR A 221 4.23 -9.79 -15.21
C THR A 221 4.80 -9.45 -13.83
N ILE A 222 5.94 -8.76 -13.77
CA ILE A 222 6.61 -8.38 -12.52
C ILE A 222 5.79 -7.34 -11.76
N ALA A 223 5.15 -6.39 -12.44
CA ALA A 223 4.26 -5.42 -11.80
C ALA A 223 3.06 -6.10 -11.10
N ALA A 224 2.62 -7.26 -11.58
CA ALA A 224 1.56 -8.05 -10.94
C ALA A 224 1.97 -8.73 -9.63
N TRP A 225 3.25 -8.69 -9.25
CA TRP A 225 3.74 -9.31 -8.01
C TRP A 225 3.52 -8.40 -6.81
N ALA A 226 2.86 -8.91 -5.77
CA ALA A 226 2.61 -8.16 -4.54
C ALA A 226 3.90 -7.71 -3.83
N GLU A 227 5.01 -8.42 -4.01
CA GLU A 227 6.32 -8.07 -3.46
C GLU A 227 6.93 -6.80 -4.07
N VAL A 228 6.50 -6.43 -5.28
CA VAL A 228 7.02 -5.28 -6.03
C VAL A 228 6.29 -4.01 -5.61
N ARG A 229 7.06 -3.03 -5.16
CA ARG A 229 6.61 -1.68 -4.79
C ARG A 229 6.55 -0.75 -5.99
N ARG A 230 7.57 -0.78 -6.86
CA ARG A 230 7.66 0.13 -8.01
C ARG A 230 8.64 -0.39 -9.04
N ILE A 231 8.44 -0.03 -10.30
CA ILE A 231 9.35 -0.26 -11.41
C ILE A 231 9.66 1.10 -12.04
N GLU A 232 10.93 1.45 -12.02
CA GLU A 232 11.45 2.72 -12.50
C GLU A 232 12.45 2.48 -13.63
N SER A 233 12.56 3.38 -14.60
CA SER A 233 13.64 3.29 -15.58
C SER A 233 14.95 3.59 -14.87
N ARG A 234 16.00 2.83 -15.16
CA ARG A 234 17.34 3.16 -14.70
C ARG A 234 17.75 4.46 -15.36
N GLN A 235 17.91 5.51 -14.57
CA GLN A 235 18.60 6.70 -15.04
C GLN A 235 20.09 6.45 -14.85
N GLU A 236 20.87 6.57 -15.92
CA GLU A 236 22.31 6.67 -15.78
C GLU A 236 22.62 7.92 -14.95
N PRO A 237 23.60 7.86 -14.02
CA PRO A 237 24.10 9.06 -13.39
C PRO A 237 24.56 10.00 -14.50
N ARG A 238 23.90 11.16 -14.64
CA ARG A 238 24.41 12.19 -15.54
C ARG A 238 25.81 12.56 -15.03
N PRO A 239 26.88 12.41 -15.83
CA PRO A 239 28.20 12.81 -15.40
C PRO A 239 28.17 14.28 -14.97
N GLN A 240 28.64 14.59 -13.76
CA GLN A 240 28.65 15.97 -13.22
C GLN A 240 29.47 16.92 -14.10
N ASP A 241 30.42 16.39 -14.85
CA ASP A 241 31.33 17.16 -15.68
C ASP A 241 30.70 17.66 -17.00
N ALA A 242 29.56 17.08 -17.42
CA ALA A 242 28.87 17.50 -18.65
C ALA A 242 28.11 18.84 -18.51
N SER A 243 28.05 19.41 -17.30
CA SER A 243 27.46 20.75 -17.04
C SER A 243 28.47 21.90 -17.07
N MET A 244 29.78 21.64 -17.20
CA MET A 244 30.79 22.71 -17.31
C MET A 244 31.08 23.15 -18.75
N ASP A 245 30.80 22.32 -19.76
CA ASP A 245 31.04 22.66 -21.17
C ASP A 245 29.99 23.61 -21.79
N GLU A 246 28.87 23.86 -21.10
CA GLU A 246 27.82 24.76 -21.61
C GLU A 246 27.98 26.22 -21.13
N MET A 247 29.02 26.52 -20.33
CA MET A 247 29.24 27.86 -19.75
C MET A 247 30.36 28.69 -20.41
N ASP A 248 31.07 28.16 -21.41
CA ASP A 248 32.13 28.88 -22.14
C ASP A 248 31.69 29.46 -23.50
N GLY A 249 30.40 29.37 -23.84
CA GLY A 249 29.83 29.92 -25.08
C GLY A 249 29.43 31.40 -24.98
N ALA A 250 30.28 32.29 -24.47
CA ALA A 250 30.06 33.73 -24.60
C ALA A 250 30.42 34.18 -26.03
N PRO A 251 29.48 34.74 -26.84
CA PRO A 251 29.84 35.29 -28.14
C PRO A 251 30.67 36.56 -27.93
N ALA A 252 31.94 36.52 -28.35
CA ALA A 252 32.80 37.68 -28.47
C ALA A 252 32.31 38.59 -29.61
N ASN A 253 31.26 39.38 -29.35
CA ASN A 253 30.95 40.56 -30.14
C ASN A 253 31.49 41.78 -29.38
N ALA A 254 32.77 42.10 -29.61
CA ALA A 254 33.31 43.40 -29.28
C ALA A 254 33.28 44.27 -30.54
N GLU A 255 32.44 45.29 -30.49
CA GLU A 255 32.34 46.37 -31.47
C GLU A 255 33.69 47.12 -31.57
N GLU A 256 34.19 47.27 -32.80
CA GLU A 256 35.33 48.12 -33.13
C GLU A 256 34.80 49.55 -33.42
N PRO A 257 35.21 50.60 -32.68
CA PRO A 257 34.75 51.95 -32.96
C PRO A 257 35.48 52.56 -34.17
N PRO A 258 34.82 53.41 -34.97
CA PRO A 258 35.42 54.03 -36.16
C PRO A 258 36.48 55.07 -35.78
N ASN A 259 37.62 54.98 -36.46
CA ASN A 259 38.76 55.90 -36.37
C ASN A 259 38.44 57.21 -37.13
N PRO A 260 38.73 58.40 -36.58
CA PRO A 260 38.51 59.68 -37.26
C PRO A 260 39.46 59.95 -38.43
#